data_AF-A0A843T6F4-F1
#
_entry.id   AF-A0A843T6F4-F1
#
_cell.length_a   1.000
_cell.length_b   1.000
_cell.length_c   1.000
_cell.angle_alpha   90.00
_cell.angle_beta   90.00
_cell.angle_gamma   90.00
#
_symmetry.space_group_name_H-M   'P 1'
#
loop_
_entity.id
_entity.type
_entity.pdbx_description
1 polymer ?
#
loop_
_entity_poly.entity_id
_entity_poly.type
_entity_poly.pdbx_seq_one_letter_code
_entity_poly.pdbx_strand_id
1 'polypeptide(L)'
;MASATRHDVREPLRRMPADAQLLKRRFGAPLGDEANRLIASAIEATNRMQAMIVGLLSCSRIDERPLDPLPDEMDAAFDVAAHALDSAAQEAGALITRDPLPACPRRR
;
A
#
# COMPACT_ATOMS: atom_id res chain seq x y z
N MET A 1 -12.81 -18.69 -10.34
CA MET A 1 -11.83 -19.43 -9.52
C MET A 1 -10.69 -18.58 -8.94
N ALA A 2 -10.39 -17.38 -9.47
CA ALA A 2 -9.36 -16.48 -8.91
C ALA A 2 -9.68 -15.85 -7.52
N SER A 3 -10.88 -16.05 -6.98
CA SER A 3 -11.31 -15.47 -5.68
C SER A 3 -10.79 -16.26 -4.48
N ALA A 4 -10.75 -17.59 -4.57
CA ALA A 4 -10.32 -18.47 -3.48
C ALA A 4 -8.83 -18.29 -3.17
N THR A 5 -7.96 -18.38 -4.19
CA THR A 5 -6.51 -18.14 -4.06
C THR A 5 -6.19 -16.75 -3.49
N ARG A 6 -7.02 -15.74 -3.75
CA ARG A 6 -6.87 -14.38 -3.18
C ARG A 6 -7.27 -14.30 -1.72
N HIS A 7 -8.36 -14.94 -1.36
CA HIS A 7 -8.81 -15.02 0.03
C HIS A 7 -7.76 -15.77 0.87
N ASP A 8 -7.26 -16.89 0.35
CA ASP A 8 -6.32 -17.76 1.02
C ASP A 8 -4.93 -17.13 1.20
N VAL A 9 -4.57 -16.12 0.39
CA VAL A 9 -3.35 -15.32 0.56
C VAL A 9 -3.58 -14.06 1.42
N ARG A 10 -4.79 -13.48 1.41
CA ARG A 10 -5.10 -12.28 2.21
C ARG A 10 -5.14 -12.54 3.71
N GLU A 11 -5.72 -13.66 4.12
CA GLU A 11 -5.82 -14.01 5.54
C GLU A 11 -4.45 -14.22 6.21
N PRO A 12 -3.48 -14.97 5.62
CA PRO A 12 -2.14 -15.07 6.20
C PRO A 12 -1.37 -13.75 6.17
N LEU A 13 -1.49 -12.94 5.10
CA LEU A 13 -0.84 -11.62 5.05
C LEU A 13 -1.34 -10.66 6.12
N ARG A 14 -2.63 -10.74 6.51
CA ARG A 14 -3.17 -9.94 7.60
C ARG A 14 -2.75 -10.45 8.97
N ARG A 15 -2.56 -11.77 9.11
CA ARG A 15 -2.19 -12.41 10.39
C ARG A 15 -0.72 -12.23 10.75
N MET A 16 0.20 -12.33 9.80
CA MET A 16 1.65 -12.26 10.08
C MET A 16 2.08 -10.97 10.83
N PRO A 17 1.61 -9.76 10.46
CA PRO A 17 1.90 -8.55 11.22
C PRO A 17 1.27 -8.56 12.62
N ALA A 18 0.06 -9.12 12.75
CA ALA A 18 -0.66 -9.19 14.01
C ALA A 18 0.02 -10.13 15.01
N ASP A 19 0.52 -11.27 14.54
CA ASP A 19 1.27 -12.24 15.36
C ASP A 19 2.61 -11.64 15.84
N ALA A 20 3.34 -10.95 14.95
CA ALA A 20 4.57 -10.26 15.32
C ALA A 20 4.32 -9.11 16.33
N GLN A 21 3.24 -8.36 16.16
CA GLN A 21 2.81 -7.34 17.12
C GLN A 21 2.39 -7.92 18.47
N LEU A 22 1.71 -9.07 18.48
CA LEU A 22 1.33 -9.79 19.69
C LEU A 22 2.56 -10.28 20.47
N LEU A 23 3.56 -10.80 19.74
CA LEU A 23 4.84 -11.22 20.30
C LEU A 23 5.55 -10.05 21.00
N LYS A 24 5.60 -8.88 20.34
CA LYS A 24 6.13 -7.65 20.93
C LYS A 24 5.39 -7.22 22.19
N ARG A 25 4.05 -7.25 22.18
CA ARG A 25 3.24 -6.84 23.34
C ARG A 25 3.41 -7.76 24.54
N ARG A 26 3.55 -9.07 24.31
CA ARG A 26 3.58 -10.08 25.38
C ARG A 26 4.97 -10.33 25.94
N PHE A 27 6.01 -10.15 25.13
CA PHE A 27 7.38 -10.50 25.49
C PHE A 27 8.39 -9.37 25.29
N GLY A 28 8.00 -8.19 24.79
CA GLY A 28 8.95 -7.13 24.44
C GLY A 28 9.81 -6.60 25.59
N ALA A 29 9.24 -6.42 26.79
CA ALA A 29 9.99 -5.96 27.95
C ALA A 29 11.09 -6.95 28.44
N PRO A 30 10.82 -8.27 28.57
CA PRO A 30 11.85 -9.24 28.94
C PRO A 30 12.84 -9.63 27.83
N LEU A 31 12.58 -9.28 26.57
CA LEU A 31 13.41 -9.68 25.42
C LEU A 31 14.64 -8.78 25.18
N GLY A 32 14.69 -7.60 25.79
CA GLY A 32 15.78 -6.63 25.61
C GLY A 32 15.71 -5.86 24.28
N ASP A 33 16.50 -4.79 24.18
CA ASP A 33 16.41 -3.82 23.08
C ASP A 33 16.70 -4.42 21.69
N GLU A 34 17.62 -5.37 21.61
CA GLU A 34 18.01 -6.00 20.34
C GLU A 34 16.88 -6.86 19.75
N ALA A 35 16.24 -7.66 20.59
CA ALA A 35 15.09 -8.45 20.16
C ALA A 35 13.90 -7.56 19.77
N ASN A 36 13.70 -6.43 20.46
CA ASN A 36 12.67 -5.45 20.08
C ASN A 36 12.94 -4.81 18.70
N ARG A 37 14.22 -4.56 18.35
CA ARG A 37 14.63 -4.09 17.02
C ARG A 37 14.37 -5.14 15.93
N LEU A 38 14.74 -6.39 16.19
CA LEU A 38 14.49 -7.50 15.26
C LEU A 38 13.00 -7.70 15.00
N ILE A 39 12.17 -7.64 16.04
CA ILE A 39 10.70 -7.73 15.90
C ILE A 39 10.16 -6.54 15.10
N ALA A 40 10.65 -5.32 15.35
CA ALA A 40 10.23 -4.15 14.58
C ALA A 40 10.58 -4.30 13.08
N SER A 41 11.79 -4.76 12.77
CA SER A 41 12.22 -5.02 11.39
C SER A 41 11.37 -6.13 10.72
N ALA A 42 11.04 -7.20 11.45
CA ALA A 42 10.17 -8.26 10.94
C ALA A 42 8.74 -7.76 10.62
N ILE A 43 8.18 -6.88 11.46
CA ILE A 43 6.88 -6.25 11.21
C ILE A 43 6.93 -5.39 9.94
N GLU A 44 7.97 -4.56 9.80
CA GLU A 44 8.15 -3.70 8.63
C GLU A 44 8.31 -4.51 7.34
N ALA A 45 9.14 -5.56 7.37
CA ALA A 45 9.34 -6.46 6.23
C ALA A 45 8.02 -7.13 5.82
N THR A 46 7.23 -7.59 6.79
CA THR A 46 5.93 -8.23 6.53
C THR A 46 4.94 -7.25 5.91
N ASN A 47 4.86 -6.02 6.43
CA ASN A 47 4.00 -4.97 5.87
C ASN A 47 4.39 -4.62 4.43
N ARG A 48 5.70 -4.52 4.14
CA ARG A 48 6.22 -4.26 2.79
C ARG A 48 5.89 -5.39 1.83
N MET A 49 6.05 -6.64 2.26
CA MET A 49 5.65 -7.82 1.48
C MET A 49 4.15 -7.82 1.19
N GLN A 50 3.32 -7.51 2.18
CA GLN A 50 1.87 -7.38 2.01
C GLN A 50 1.52 -6.31 0.97
N ALA A 51 2.16 -5.15 1.02
CA ALA A 51 1.97 -4.08 0.04
C ALA A 51 2.35 -4.53 -1.38
N MET A 52 3.50 -5.19 -1.56
CA MET A 52 3.93 -5.71 -2.87
C MET A 52 2.97 -6.75 -3.44
N ILE A 53 2.51 -7.71 -2.62
CA ILE A 53 1.60 -8.77 -3.08
C ILE A 53 0.23 -8.18 -3.42
N VAL A 54 -0.28 -7.24 -2.63
CA VAL A 54 -1.54 -6.53 -2.93
C VAL A 54 -1.40 -5.72 -4.22
N GLY A 55 -0.27 -5.02 -4.41
CA GLY A 55 0.03 -4.29 -5.64
C GLY A 55 0.04 -5.21 -6.87
N LEU A 56 0.78 -6.31 -6.81
CA LEU A 56 0.87 -7.28 -7.91
C LEU A 56 -0.48 -7.92 -8.24
N LEU A 57 -1.26 -8.32 -7.23
CA LEU A 57 -2.61 -8.86 -7.38
C LEU A 57 -3.64 -7.82 -7.87
N SER A 58 -3.32 -6.53 -7.79
CA SER A 58 -4.16 -5.45 -8.30
C SER A 58 -3.78 -5.15 -9.75
N CYS A 59 -2.49 -5.06 -10.07
CA CYS A 59 -1.99 -4.92 -11.44
C CYS A 59 -2.41 -6.10 -12.33
N SER A 60 -2.38 -7.34 -11.82
CA SER A 60 -2.78 -8.53 -12.59
C SER A 60 -4.27 -8.58 -12.95
N ARG A 61 -5.08 -7.65 -12.44
CA ARG A 61 -6.53 -7.57 -12.72
C ARG A 61 -6.90 -6.47 -13.70
N ILE A 62 -5.93 -5.70 -14.15
CA ILE A 62 -6.17 -4.60 -15.09
C ILE A 62 -6.70 -5.14 -16.44
N ASP A 63 -6.54 -6.43 -16.73
CA ASP A 63 -6.99 -7.05 -17.97
C ASP A 63 -8.48 -7.48 -18.02
N GLU A 64 -9.24 -7.50 -16.92
CA GLU A 64 -10.56 -8.16 -16.88
C GLU A 64 -11.78 -7.24 -16.65
N ARG A 65 -11.61 -5.94 -16.44
CA ARG A 65 -12.74 -5.01 -16.30
C ARG A 65 -12.58 -3.80 -17.21
N PRO A 66 -13.58 -3.48 -18.05
CA PRO A 66 -13.69 -2.14 -18.60
C PRO A 66 -13.68 -1.17 -17.41
N LEU A 67 -12.69 -0.27 -17.39
CA LEU A 67 -12.77 0.90 -16.54
C LEU A 67 -13.96 1.70 -17.08
N ASP A 68 -15.07 1.75 -16.34
CA ASP A 68 -16.07 2.77 -16.58
C ASP A 68 -15.39 4.10 -16.29
N PRO A 69 -15.14 4.95 -17.30
CA PRO A 69 -14.55 6.25 -17.06
C PRO A 69 -15.59 7.07 -16.33
N LEU A 70 -15.45 7.15 -15.01
CA LEU A 70 -16.09 8.18 -14.23
C LEU A 70 -15.46 9.51 -14.67
N PRO A 71 -16.27 10.55 -14.90
CA PRO A 71 -15.74 11.90 -15.06
C PRO A 71 -15.19 12.34 -13.70
N ASP A 72 -13.99 11.88 -13.38
CA ASP A 72 -13.25 12.33 -12.22
C ASP A 72 -12.44 13.57 -12.63
N GLU A 73 -12.43 14.56 -11.75
CA GLU A 73 -11.55 15.72 -11.89
C GLU A 73 -10.11 15.23 -11.74
N MET A 74 -9.34 15.30 -12.83
CA MET A 74 -7.93 14.90 -12.81
C MET A 74 -7.13 15.69 -11.77
N ASP A 75 -7.60 16.87 -11.40
CA ASP A 75 -7.09 17.66 -10.30
C ASP A 75 -7.19 16.93 -8.95
N ALA A 76 -8.36 16.38 -8.60
CA ALA A 76 -8.52 15.64 -7.36
C ALA A 76 -7.62 14.39 -7.30
N ALA A 77 -7.47 13.68 -8.42
CA ALA A 77 -6.61 12.51 -8.50
C ALA A 77 -5.12 12.87 -8.29
N PHE A 78 -4.67 13.97 -8.89
CA PHE A 78 -3.31 14.46 -8.68
C PHE A 78 -3.10 14.93 -7.23
N ASP A 79 -4.07 15.58 -6.60
CA ASP A 79 -3.91 16.05 -5.21
C ASP A 79 -3.67 14.90 -4.25
N VAL A 80 -4.39 13.79 -4.44
CA VAL A 80 -4.17 12.54 -3.68
C VAL A 80 -2.77 11.99 -3.92
N ALA A 81 -2.31 11.95 -5.18
CA ALA A 81 -1.00 11.41 -5.52
C ALA A 81 0.15 12.30 -5.01
N ALA A 82 0.03 13.62 -5.15
CA ALA A 82 1.01 14.59 -4.67
C ALA A 82 1.13 14.50 -3.14
N HIS A 83 0.00 14.43 -2.43
CA HIS A 83 0.01 14.32 -0.98
C HIS A 83 0.60 12.99 -0.49
N ALA A 84 0.37 11.89 -1.21
CA ALA A 84 1.01 10.60 -0.91
C ALA A 84 2.54 10.63 -1.07
N LEU A 85 3.08 11.58 -1.85
CA LEU A 85 4.50 11.71 -2.15
C LEU A 85 5.19 12.86 -1.38
N ASP A 86 4.45 13.65 -0.59
CA ASP A 86 4.98 14.85 0.08
C ASP A 86 6.25 14.57 0.89
N SER A 87 6.24 13.53 1.73
CA SER A 87 7.41 13.20 2.56
C SER A 87 8.63 12.82 1.70
N ALA A 88 8.42 12.05 0.64
CA ALA A 88 9.50 11.66 -0.26
C ALA A 88 10.04 12.86 -1.07
N ALA A 89 9.17 13.79 -1.46
CA ALA A 89 9.55 15.01 -2.14
C ALA A 89 10.36 15.94 -1.22
N GLN A 90 9.96 16.08 0.05
CA GLN A 90 10.71 16.85 1.04
C GLN A 90 12.10 16.28 1.30
N GLU A 91 12.21 14.97 1.48
CA GLU A 91 13.50 14.29 1.67
C GLU A 91 14.43 14.45 0.45
N ALA A 92 13.87 14.44 -0.76
CA ALA A 92 14.63 14.64 -1.99
C ALA A 92 14.88 16.12 -2.33
N GLY A 93 14.29 17.07 -1.61
CA GLY A 93 14.28 18.49 -1.98
C GLY A 93 13.58 18.78 -3.32
N ALA A 94 12.62 17.93 -3.70
CA ALA A 94 11.88 18.01 -4.94
C ALA A 94 10.59 18.83 -4.77
N LEU A 95 10.20 19.55 -5.83
CA LEU A 95 8.94 20.28 -5.90
C LEU A 95 7.98 19.55 -6.83
N ILE A 96 6.77 19.25 -6.35
CA ILE A 96 5.69 18.66 -7.15
C ILE A 96 4.77 19.79 -7.62
N THR A 97 4.64 19.97 -8.94
CA THR A 97 3.76 20.97 -9.56
C THR A 97 2.94 20.34 -10.69
N ARG A 98 1.81 20.95 -11.02
CA ARG A 98 1.03 20.66 -12.23
C ARG A 98 0.56 21.92 -12.91
N ASP A 99 0.38 21.81 -14.21
CA ASP A 99 -0.47 22.71 -14.99
C ASP A 99 -1.93 22.20 -14.96
N PRO A 100 -2.91 23.00 -15.41
CA PRO A 100 -4.30 22.56 -15.47
C PRO A 100 -4.45 21.23 -16.20
N LEU A 101 -5.06 20.25 -15.54
CA LEU A 101 -5.19 18.90 -16.06
C LEU A 101 -6.46 18.79 -16.95
N PRO A 102 -6.39 18.00 -18.05
CA PRO A 102 -7.55 17.82 -18.90
C PRO A 102 -8.67 17.08 -18.15
N ALA A 103 -9.93 17.41 -18.43
CA ALA A 103 -11.05 16.61 -17.95
C ALA A 103 -11.04 15.23 -18.64
N CYS A 104 -11.22 14.15 -17.87
CA CYS A 104 -11.30 12.80 -18.45
C CYS A 104 -12.61 12.66 -19.24
N PRO A 105 -12.57 12.48 -20.57
CA PRO A 105 -13.79 12.35 -21.36
C PRO A 105 -14.45 10.99 -21.08
N ARG A 106 -15.78 10.98 -20.89
CA ARG A 106 -16.55 9.72 -20.89
C ARG A 106 -16.37 9.03 -22.23
N ARG A 107 -15.86 7.79 -22.24
CA ARG A 107 -15.93 6.94 -23.43
C ARG A 107 -17.40 6.65 -23.75
N ARG A 108 -17.80 6.87 -25.01
CA ARG A 108 -19.08 6.43 -25.56
C ARG A 108 -19.05 4.93 -25.86
#